data_AF-A0A2E3APR3-F1
#
_entry.id   AF-A0A2E3APR3-F1
#
_cell.length_a   1.000
_cell.length_b   1.000
_cell.length_c   1.000
_cell.angle_alpha   90.00
_cell.angle_beta   90.00
_cell.angle_gamma   90.00
#
_symmetry.space_group_name_H-M   'P 1'
#
loop_
_entity.id
_entity.type
_entity.pdbx_description
1 polymer ?
#
loop_
_entity_poly.entity_id
_entity_poly.type
_entity_poly.pdbx_seq_one_letter_code
_entity_poly.pdbx_strand_id
1 'polypeptide(L)' 'MSYPTKKIVASLILLGFMVCWIIMVGSVAPMVSDWPKWAMMLFYVFAGIGWIIPFKPIFAWMNRDAPPQED' A
#
# COMPACT_ATOMS: atom_id res chain seq x y z
N MET A 1 5.08 22.63 5.36
CA MET A 1 5.68 21.75 4.33
C MET A 1 5.12 22.18 2.99
N SER A 2 5.97 22.56 2.03
CA SER A 2 5.50 22.96 0.70
C SER A 2 4.84 21.78 -0.02
N TYR A 3 3.81 22.05 -0.84
CA TYR A 3 3.09 21.06 -1.64
C TYR A 3 3.97 20.04 -2.38
N PRO A 4 5.06 20.42 -3.09
CA PRO A 4 5.98 19.46 -3.72
C PRO A 4 6.68 18.53 -2.72
N THR A 5 6.99 19.01 -1.51
CA THR A 5 7.58 18.18 -0.45
C THR A 5 6.59 17.13 0.03
N LYS A 6 5.30 17.47 0.17
CA LYS A 6 4.26 16.51 0.59
C LYS A 6 4.10 15.37 -0.43
N LYS A 7 4.20 15.67 -1.73
CA LYS A 7 4.21 14.67 -2.80
C LYS A 7 5.40 13.70 -2.69
N ILE A 8 6.62 14.21 -2.50
CA ILE A 8 7.82 13.36 -2.36
C ILE A 8 7.71 12.47 -1.12
N VAL A 9 7.28 13.02 0.02
CA VAL A 9 7.11 12.26 1.27
C VAL A 9 6.02 11.20 1.10
N ALA A 10 4.88 11.54 0.50
CA ALA A 10 3.80 10.58 0.24
C ALA A 10 4.29 9.41 -0.64
N SER A 11 5.05 9.71 -1.69
CA SER A 11 5.66 8.68 -2.55
C SER A 11 6.65 7.80 -1.79
N LEU A 12 7.51 8.36 -0.94
CA LEU A 12 8.46 7.60 -0.12
C LEU A 12 7.75 6.70 0.90
N ILE A 13 6.68 7.19 1.53
CA ILE A 13 5.87 6.38 2.46
C ILE A 13 5.21 5.21 1.71
N LEU A 14 4.64 5.48 0.53
CA LEU A 14 4.01 4.44 -0.29
C LEU A 14 5.03 3.37 -0.73
N LEU A 15 6.23 3.81 -1.15
CA LEU A 15 7.32 2.92 -1.52
C LEU A 15 7.75 2.06 -0.32
N GLY A 16 7.99 2.67 0.84
CA GLY A 16 8.36 1.97 2.06
C GLY A 16 7.29 0.97 2.49
N PHE A 17 6.01 1.37 2.42
CA PHE A 17 4.88 0.49 2.67
C PHE A 17 4.87 -0.71 1.72
N MET A 18 5.10 -0.50 0.41
CA MET A 18 5.16 -1.59 -0.56
C MET A 18 6.26 -2.60 -0.23
N VAL A 19 7.45 -2.11 0.12
CA VAL A 19 8.57 -2.98 0.52
C VAL A 19 8.19 -3.80 1.76
N CYS A 20 7.65 -3.15 2.79
CA CYS A 20 7.18 -3.84 3.99
C CYS A 20 6.07 -4.86 3.69
N TRP A 21 5.13 -4.52 2.81
CA TRP A 21 4.03 -5.39 2.42
C TRP A 21 4.53 -6.64 1.68
N ILE A 22 5.43 -6.48 0.70
CA ILE A 22 6.02 -7.60 -0.04
C ILE A 22 6.79 -8.51 0.90
N ILE A 23 7.60 -7.95 1.81
CA ILE A 23 8.34 -8.74 2.80
C ILE A 23 7.38 -9.51 3.72
N MET A 24 6.31 -8.86 4.19
CA MET A 24 5.32 -9.49 5.06
C MET A 24 4.56 -10.61 4.37
N VAL A 25 4.08 -10.40 3.14
CA VAL A 25 3.38 -11.44 2.38
C VAL A 25 4.34 -12.57 1.99
N GLY A 26 5.56 -12.22 1.57
CA GLY A 26 6.60 -13.16 1.16
C GLY A 26 7.12 -14.02 2.31
N SER A 27 7.21 -13.49 3.54
CA SER A 27 7.61 -14.25 4.72
C SER A 27 6.53 -15.24 5.18
N VAL A 28 5.27 -14.96 4.90
CA VAL A 28 4.12 -15.84 5.22
C VAL A 28 3.90 -16.89 4.13
N ALA A 29 4.39 -16.67 2.90
CA ALA A 29 4.20 -17.60 1.78
C ALA A 29 4.67 -19.05 2.04
N PRO A 30 5.83 -19.32 2.69
CA PRO A 30 6.24 -20.69 3.03
C PRO A 30 5.26 -21.38 3.97
N MET A 31 4.70 -20.64 4.93
CA MET A 31 3.74 -21.16 5.91
C MET A 31 2.39 -21.48 5.27
N VAL A 32 2.02 -20.76 4.20
CA VAL A 32 0.79 -20.99 3.43
C VAL A 32 0.95 -22.13 2.42
N SER A 33 2.19 -22.53 2.09
CA SER A 33 2.45 -23.62 1.14
C SER A 33 1.93 -24.98 1.60
N ASP A 34 1.82 -25.20 2.90
CA ASP A 34 1.30 -26.43 3.49
C ASP A 34 -0.24 -26.43 3.62
N TRP A 35 -0.90 -25.32 3.27
CA TRP A 35 -2.35 -25.20 3.36
C TRP A 35 -3.08 -25.81 2.16
N PRO A 36 -4.35 -26.20 2.32
CA PRO A 36 -5.19 -26.59 1.19
C PRO A 36 -5.31 -25.46 0.16
N LYS A 37 -5.29 -25.83 -1.13
CA LYS A 37 -5.25 -24.90 -2.29
C LYS A 37 -6.28 -23.77 -2.24
N TRP A 38 -7.45 -24.02 -1.66
CA TRP A 38 -8.50 -23.01 -1.53
C TRP A 38 -8.15 -21.90 -0.51
N ALA A 39 -7.51 -22.26 0.61
CA ALA A 39 -7.04 -21.30 1.60
C ALA A 39 -5.86 -20.47 1.07
N MET A 40 -4.97 -21.11 0.31
CA MET A 40 -3.89 -20.41 -0.42
C MET A 40 -4.45 -19.37 -1.40
N MET A 41 -5.49 -19.72 -2.17
CA MET A 41 -6.16 -18.77 -3.06
C MET A 41 -6.74 -17.57 -2.30
N LEU A 42 -7.47 -17.81 -1.21
CA LEU A 42 -8.03 -16.74 -0.40
C LEU A 42 -6.92 -15.83 0.15
N PHE A 43 -5.83 -16.39 0.66
CA PHE A 43 -4.69 -15.62 1.15
C PHE A 43 -4.16 -14.66 0.08
N TYR A 44 -3.94 -15.13 -1.14
CA TYR A 44 -3.44 -14.26 -2.22
C TYR A 44 -4.47 -13.23 -2.68
N VAL A 45 -5.76 -13.55 -2.69
CA VAL A 45 -6.83 -12.58 -2.97
C VAL A 45 -6.83 -11.47 -1.91
N PHE A 46 -6.76 -11.82 -0.63
CA PHE A 46 -6.69 -10.84 0.45
C PHE A 46 -5.38 -10.05 0.44
N ALA A 47 -4.24 -10.68 0.15
CA ALA A 47 -2.96 -9.99 0.00
C ALA A 47 -3.01 -8.99 -1.18
N GLY A 48 -3.68 -9.37 -2.27
CA GLY A 48 -3.88 -8.56 -3.47
C GLY A 48 -4.97 -7.48 -3.35
N ILE A 49 -5.82 -7.51 -2.32
CA ILE A 49 -6.80 -6.43 -2.05
C ILE A 49 -6.34 -5.58 -0.85
N GLY A 50 -5.71 -6.18 0.14
CA GLY A 50 -5.27 -5.54 1.38
C GLY A 50 -4.27 -4.42 1.16
N TRP A 51 -3.41 -4.52 0.14
CA TRP A 51 -2.48 -3.45 -0.20
C TRP A 51 -3.16 -2.15 -0.65
N ILE A 52 -4.47 -2.14 -0.97
CA ILE A 52 -5.22 -0.96 -1.42
C ILE A 52 -5.56 -0.02 -0.24
N ILE A 53 -5.61 -0.54 0.98
CA ILE A 53 -5.98 0.20 2.20
C ILE A 53 -5.19 1.49 2.45
N PRO A 54 -3.85 1.55 2.29
CA PRO A 54 -3.07 2.74 2.59
C PRO A 54 -3.20 3.85 1.54
N PHE A 55 -3.68 3.54 0.32
CA PHE A 55 -3.73 4.54 -0.76
C PHE A 55 -4.62 5.72 -0.39
N LYS A 56 -5.83 5.44 0.11
CA LYS A 56 -6.83 6.46 0.43
C LYS A 56 -6.34 7.49 1.47
N PRO A 57 -5.82 7.10 2.65
CA PRO A 57 -5.34 8.08 3.65
C PRO A 57 -4.08 8.82 3.18
N ILE A 58 -3.14 8.16 2.49
CA ILE A 58 -1.91 8.78 1.99
C ILE A 58 -2.24 9.88 0.97
N PHE A 59 -3.14 9.58 0.01
CA PHE A 59 -3.56 10.55 -1.00
C PHE A 59 -4.34 11.72 -0.39
N ALA A 60 -5.23 11.44 0.57
CA ALA A 60 -5.96 12.50 1.27
C ALA A 60 -5.01 13.45 2.02
N TRP A 61 -3.95 12.90 2.64
CA TRP A 61 -2.93 13.71 3.30
C TRP A 61 -2.11 14.55 2.31
N MET A 62 -1.73 13.98 1.17
CA MET A 62 -0.97 14.67 0.12
C MET A 62 -1.76 15.86 -0.47
N ASN A 63 -3.07 15.69 -0.64
CA ASN A 63 -3.94 16.69 -1.28
C ASN A 63 -4.50 17.75 -0.33
N ARG A 64 -4.26 17.64 0.98
CA ARG A 64 -4.83 18.55 2.00
C ARG A 64 -4.42 20.03 1.83
N ASP A 65 -3.39 20.31 1.03
CA ASP A 65 -2.87 21.66 0.78
C ASP A 65 -2.58 21.86 -0.72
N ALA A 66 -3.31 21.14 -1.58
CA ALA A 66 -3.24 21.36 -3.01
C ALA A 66 -3.77 22.78 -3.32
N PRO A 67 -3.05 23.58 -4.13
CA PRO A 67 -3.61 24.84 -4.62
C PRO A 67 -4.93 24.55 -5.36
N PRO A 68 -5.90 25.48 -5.36
CA PRO A 68 -7.07 25.37 -6.20
C PRO A 68 -6.62 25.02 -7.62
N GLN A 69 -7.19 23.96 -8.20
CA GLN A 69 -7.02 23.73 -9.63
C GLN A 69 -7.66 24.94 -10.30
N GLU A 70 -6.86 25.79 -10.93
CA GLU A 70 -7.38 26.84 -11.80
C GLU A 70 -7.79 26.15 -13.09
N ASP A 71 -9.11 25.95 -13.25
CA ASP A 71 -9.75 25.39 -14.44
C ASP A 71 -9.66 26.35 -15.64
#